data_AF-A0A0F8ZEA6-F1
#
_entry.id   AF-A0A0F8ZEA6-F1
#
_cell.length_a   1.000
_cell.length_b   1.000
_cell.length_c   1.000
_cell.angle_alpha   90.00
_cell.angle_beta   90.00
_cell.angle_gamma   90.00
#
_symmetry.space_group_name_H-M   'P 1'
#
loop_
_entity.id
_entity.type
_entity.pdbx_description
1 polymer ?
#
loop_
_entity_poly.entity_id
_entity_poly.type
_entity_poly.pdbx_seq_one_letter_code
_entity_poly.pdbx_strand_id
1 'polypeptide(L)'
;MWVLSMDQTRTCSKCGPQDISLFRVRSEKSNGVRRTVYRCILCDRKRKHLYYISHAKRFASQHKSWCASNRDRAREIIRKAHHKCRLEAILAYSPTASCSICGTTYLNFLAIDHIDGGGTEHRRTQKIKNISYWLKKNGFPPGFRVLCHNCNFKYGRREQPKKSIYSDEYCEKLRLDRVAFKISVLQAYGNCCACCGTDDTDVLSIDHVDGGGTKHRRKIGFGNAIYKWLRKNKFPSGYRVLCLNCNISIGVHGQCPHRL
;
A
#
# COMPACT_ATOMS: atom_id res chain seq x y z
N MET A 1 35.78 1.76 -50.86
CA MET A 1 35.86 0.52 -50.06
C MET A 1 34.46 0.23 -49.55
N TRP A 2 33.73 -0.65 -50.23
CA TRP A 2 32.34 -1.00 -49.89
C TRP A 2 32.34 -2.12 -48.84
N VAL A 3 31.67 -1.93 -47.71
CA VAL A 3 31.02 -3.04 -46.98
C VAL A 3 29.66 -2.55 -46.50
N LEU A 4 28.62 -3.06 -47.16
CA LEU A 4 27.22 -2.84 -46.86
C LEU A 4 26.93 -3.29 -45.41
N SER A 5 26.30 -2.41 -44.64
CA SER A 5 25.56 -2.77 -43.42
C SER A 5 24.52 -3.84 -43.81
N MET A 6 24.83 -5.11 -43.60
CA MET A 6 23.86 -6.19 -43.78
C MET A 6 22.76 -6.02 -42.73
N ASP A 7 21.64 -5.45 -43.15
CA ASP A 7 20.39 -5.44 -42.40
C ASP A 7 19.98 -6.91 -42.16
N GLN A 8 20.35 -7.45 -41.01
CA GLN A 8 20.12 -8.86 -40.68
C GLN A 8 18.63 -9.06 -40.40
N THR A 9 17.89 -9.33 -41.46
CA THR A 9 16.46 -9.62 -41.39
C THR A 9 16.22 -11.14 -41.35
N ARG A 10 15.13 -11.54 -40.69
CA ARG A 10 14.66 -12.92 -40.63
C ARG A 10 13.15 -12.95 -40.84
N THR A 11 12.68 -13.92 -41.61
CA THR A 11 11.24 -14.05 -41.91
C THR A 11 10.47 -14.69 -40.75
N CYS A 12 9.53 -13.92 -40.20
CA CYS A 12 8.51 -14.40 -39.27
C CYS A 12 7.40 -15.11 -40.04
N SER A 13 7.04 -16.33 -39.63
CA SER A 13 5.97 -17.15 -40.22
C SER A 13 4.55 -16.59 -40.02
N LYS A 14 4.41 -15.38 -39.48
CA LYS A 14 3.13 -14.70 -39.28
C LYS A 14 3.07 -13.27 -39.79
N CYS A 15 4.19 -12.54 -39.85
CA CYS A 15 4.20 -11.14 -40.27
C CYS A 15 5.29 -10.80 -41.28
N GLY A 16 5.94 -11.81 -41.88
CA GLY A 16 6.95 -11.58 -42.92
C GLY A 16 8.32 -11.18 -42.37
N PRO A 17 9.18 -10.54 -43.18
CA PRO A 17 10.52 -10.10 -42.80
C PRO A 17 10.49 -9.18 -41.57
N GLN A 18 11.40 -9.42 -40.62
CA GLN A 18 11.56 -8.64 -39.39
C GLN A 18 13.04 -8.55 -39.04
N ASP A 19 13.42 -7.52 -38.30
CA ASP A 19 14.74 -7.41 -37.70
C ASP A 19 15.07 -8.64 -36.83
N ILE A 20 16.30 -9.15 -36.91
CA ILE A 20 16.72 -10.36 -36.19
C ILE A 20 16.63 -10.22 -34.66
N SER A 21 16.75 -9.01 -34.11
CA SER A 21 16.58 -8.72 -32.68
C SER A 21 15.15 -9.01 -32.17
N LEU A 22 14.17 -9.02 -33.07
CA LEU A 22 12.80 -9.39 -32.74
C LEU A 22 12.60 -10.90 -32.63
N PHE A 23 13.66 -11.71 -32.71
CA PHE A 23 13.59 -13.15 -32.48
C PHE A 23 14.30 -13.51 -31.18
N ARG A 24 13.75 -14.49 -30.44
CA ARG A 24 14.39 -14.97 -29.22
C ARG A 24 15.74 -15.61 -29.57
N VAL A 25 16.79 -15.21 -28.85
CA VAL A 25 18.11 -15.85 -28.90
C VAL A 25 17.97 -17.33 -28.56
N ARG A 26 18.61 -18.20 -29.35
CA ARG A 26 18.58 -19.66 -29.16
C ARG A 26 19.30 -19.98 -27.84
N SER A 27 18.58 -20.44 -26.82
CA SER A 27 19.21 -21.11 -25.68
C SER A 27 19.40 -22.58 -26.04
N GLU A 28 20.61 -23.12 -25.85
CA GLU A 28 20.81 -24.56 -25.91
C GLU A 28 19.98 -25.24 -24.82
N LYS A 29 19.33 -26.34 -25.18
CA LYS A 29 18.62 -27.18 -24.21
C LYS A 29 19.54 -28.33 -23.80
N SER A 30 19.33 -28.84 -22.59
CA SER A 30 20.02 -30.02 -22.03
C SER A 30 19.89 -31.30 -22.87
N ASN A 31 18.99 -31.34 -23.86
CA ASN A 31 18.73 -32.51 -24.72
C ASN A 31 19.17 -32.32 -26.19
N GLY A 32 20.01 -31.33 -26.51
CA GLY A 32 20.61 -31.17 -27.84
C GLY A 32 19.68 -30.75 -28.98
N VAL A 33 18.36 -30.82 -28.82
CA VAL A 33 17.39 -30.50 -29.88
C VAL A 33 17.15 -28.98 -29.95
N ARG A 34 17.75 -28.33 -30.96
CA ARG A 34 17.50 -26.93 -31.32
C ARG A 34 16.07 -26.75 -31.86
N ARG A 35 15.15 -26.20 -31.08
CA ARG A 35 13.82 -25.80 -31.60
C ARG A 35 13.91 -24.45 -32.32
N THR A 36 13.65 -24.44 -33.62
CA THR A 36 13.53 -23.20 -34.41
C THR A 36 12.24 -22.48 -34.06
N VAL A 37 12.34 -21.30 -33.42
CA VAL A 37 11.19 -20.40 -33.27
C VAL A 37 11.06 -19.59 -34.55
N TYR A 38 10.01 -19.86 -35.33
CA TYR A 38 9.76 -19.20 -36.63
C TYR A 38 8.94 -17.91 -36.51
N ARG A 39 8.58 -17.47 -35.30
CA ARG A 39 7.80 -16.24 -35.07
C ARG A 39 8.65 -15.21 -34.34
N CYS A 40 8.49 -13.94 -34.71
CA CYS A 40 9.04 -12.84 -33.93
C CYS A 40 8.35 -12.78 -32.54
N ILE A 41 9.01 -12.11 -31.59
CA ILE A 41 8.58 -11.95 -30.20
C ILE A 41 7.18 -11.34 -30.14
N LEU A 42 6.88 -10.37 -31.01
CA LEU A 42 5.58 -9.71 -31.07
C LEU A 42 4.46 -10.69 -31.47
N CYS A 43 4.66 -11.45 -32.55
CA CYS A 43 3.71 -12.46 -32.99
C CYS A 43 3.54 -13.61 -31.98
N ASP A 44 4.62 -14.04 -31.32
CA ASP A 44 4.52 -15.05 -30.26
C ASP A 44 3.80 -14.50 -29.02
N ARG A 45 4.04 -13.25 -28.62
CA ARG A 45 3.30 -12.57 -27.54
C ARG A 45 1.81 -12.46 -27.86
N LYS A 46 1.45 -11.99 -29.07
CA LYS A 46 0.06 -11.90 -29.51
C LYS A 46 -0.63 -13.27 -29.51
N ARG A 47 0.03 -14.31 -30.05
CA ARG A 47 -0.50 -15.69 -30.00
C ARG A 47 -0.73 -16.15 -28.56
N LYS A 48 0.27 -15.99 -27.69
CA LYS A 48 0.17 -16.40 -26.28
C LYS A 48 -0.96 -15.67 -25.59
N HIS A 49 -1.09 -14.37 -25.81
CA HIS A 49 -2.17 -13.56 -25.25
C HIS A 49 -3.55 -14.09 -25.68
N LEU A 50 -3.75 -14.31 -26.98
CA LEU A 50 -5.00 -14.89 -27.51
C LEU A 50 -5.27 -16.28 -26.92
N TYR A 51 -4.24 -17.12 -26.76
CA TYR A 51 -4.36 -18.44 -26.14
C TYR A 51 -4.80 -18.36 -24.67
N TYR A 52 -4.20 -17.44 -23.90
CA TYR A 52 -4.61 -17.22 -22.50
C TYR A 52 -6.05 -16.71 -22.40
N ILE A 53 -6.47 -15.81 -23.29
CA ILE A 53 -7.86 -15.31 -23.33
C ILE A 53 -8.83 -16.44 -23.66
N SER A 54 -8.57 -17.20 -24.73
CA SER A 54 -9.49 -18.28 -25.16
C SER A 54 -9.59 -19.41 -24.14
N HIS A 55 -8.61 -19.55 -23.24
CA HIS A 55 -8.59 -20.56 -22.19
C HIS A 55 -8.70 -19.96 -20.77
N ALA A 56 -9.21 -18.73 -20.65
CA ALA A 56 -9.22 -18.00 -19.38
C ALA A 56 -9.89 -18.77 -18.23
N LYS A 57 -11.02 -19.45 -18.49
CA LYS A 57 -11.72 -20.27 -17.50
C LYS A 57 -10.84 -21.40 -16.94
N ARG A 58 -10.11 -22.12 -17.82
CA ARG A 58 -9.19 -23.19 -17.42
C ARG A 58 -8.07 -22.66 -16.54
N PHE A 59 -7.44 -21.57 -16.95
CA PHE A 59 -6.34 -20.96 -16.20
C PHE A 59 -6.80 -20.37 -14.86
N ALA A 60 -8.00 -19.78 -14.79
CA ALA A 60 -8.58 -19.32 -13.53
C ALA A 60 -8.81 -20.48 -12.55
N SER A 61 -9.33 -21.62 -13.03
CA SER A 61 -9.52 -22.82 -12.21
C SER A 61 -8.18 -23.38 -11.71
N GLN A 62 -7.19 -23.54 -12.60
CA GLN A 62 -5.85 -23.99 -12.23
C GLN A 62 -5.18 -23.05 -11.22
N HIS A 63 -5.30 -21.74 -11.41
CA HIS A 63 -4.76 -20.75 -10.49
C HIS A 63 -5.44 -20.82 -9.11
N LYS A 64 -6.77 -20.99 -9.07
CA LYS A 64 -7.51 -21.18 -7.81
C LYS A 64 -7.02 -22.42 -7.07
N SER A 65 -6.87 -23.55 -7.77
CA SER A 65 -6.34 -24.79 -7.20
C SER A 65 -4.91 -24.61 -6.68
N TRP A 66 -4.03 -24.01 -7.50
CA TRP A 66 -2.66 -23.73 -7.10
C TRP A 66 -2.57 -22.84 -5.85
N CYS A 67 -3.36 -21.76 -5.79
CA CYS A 67 -3.43 -20.87 -4.62
C CYS A 67 -3.95 -21.60 -3.37
N ALA A 68 -4.91 -22.51 -3.52
CA ALA A 68 -5.43 -23.30 -2.42
C ALA A 68 -4.35 -24.24 -1.84
N SER A 69 -3.53 -24.85 -2.69
CA SER A 69 -2.44 -25.75 -2.31
C SER A 69 -1.13 -25.04 -1.94
N ASN A 70 -0.98 -23.76 -2.29
CA ASN A 70 0.26 -22.99 -2.11
C ASN A 70 -0.01 -21.64 -1.43
N ARG A 71 -0.80 -21.64 -0.35
CA ARG A 71 -1.32 -20.40 0.27
C ARG A 71 -0.23 -19.40 0.63
N ASP A 72 0.85 -19.85 1.28
CA ASP A 72 1.91 -18.94 1.73
C ASP A 72 2.74 -18.40 0.56
N ARG A 73 3.04 -19.25 -0.42
CA ARG A 73 3.70 -18.82 -1.66
C ARG A 73 2.83 -17.84 -2.45
N ALA A 74 1.53 -18.07 -2.53
CA ALA A 74 0.58 -17.15 -3.18
C ALA A 74 0.53 -15.80 -2.46
N ARG A 75 0.43 -15.80 -1.13
CA ARG A 75 0.49 -14.58 -0.30
C ARG A 75 1.78 -13.82 -0.51
N GLU A 76 2.92 -14.51 -0.55
CA GLU A 76 4.23 -13.89 -0.74
C GLU A 76 4.36 -13.23 -2.12
N ILE A 77 3.89 -13.89 -3.18
CA ILE A 77 3.86 -13.31 -4.53
C ILE A 77 3.00 -12.03 -4.56
N ILE A 78 1.81 -12.10 -3.97
CA ILE A 78 0.89 -10.97 -3.87
C ILE A 78 1.56 -9.83 -3.08
N ARG A 79 2.15 -10.13 -1.93
CA ARG A 79 2.87 -9.17 -1.07
C ARG A 79 3.98 -8.46 -1.83
N LYS A 80 4.84 -9.19 -2.56
CA LYS A 80 5.91 -8.61 -3.39
C LYS A 80 5.35 -7.70 -4.48
N ALA A 81 4.27 -8.12 -5.16
CA ALA A 81 3.63 -7.31 -6.18
C ALA A 81 3.03 -6.01 -5.62
N HIS A 82 2.36 -6.07 -4.47
CA HIS A 82 1.84 -4.89 -3.78
C HIS A 82 2.95 -3.96 -3.31
N HIS A 83 4.03 -4.51 -2.74
CA HIS A 83 5.18 -3.72 -2.31
C HIS A 83 5.81 -2.97 -3.47
N LYS A 84 6.05 -3.65 -4.60
CA LYS A 84 6.57 -3.02 -5.82
C LYS A 84 5.66 -1.89 -6.31
N CYS A 85 4.37 -2.16 -6.45
CA CYS A 85 3.41 -1.15 -6.92
C CYS A 85 3.29 0.05 -5.97
N ARG A 86 3.39 -0.19 -4.65
CA ARG A 86 3.43 0.87 -3.64
C ARG A 86 4.68 1.74 -3.78
N LEU A 87 5.85 1.14 -3.95
CA LEU A 87 7.10 1.86 -4.13
C LEU A 87 7.08 2.72 -5.40
N GLU A 88 6.63 2.14 -6.52
CA GLU A 88 6.45 2.89 -7.78
C GLU A 88 5.53 4.11 -7.59
N ALA A 89 4.40 3.93 -6.88
CA ALA A 89 3.50 5.04 -6.58
C ALA A 89 4.14 6.10 -5.67
N ILE A 90 4.89 5.71 -4.63
CA ILE A 90 5.59 6.67 -3.77
C ILE A 90 6.60 7.47 -4.58
N LEU A 91 7.44 6.80 -5.39
CA LEU A 91 8.48 7.45 -6.18
C LEU A 91 7.91 8.39 -7.25
N ALA A 92 6.71 8.10 -7.78
CA ALA A 92 6.04 8.97 -8.73
C ALA A 92 5.65 10.34 -8.14
N TYR A 93 5.35 10.40 -6.84
CA TYR A 93 4.94 11.63 -6.13
C TYR A 93 6.02 12.21 -5.20
N SER A 94 7.09 11.45 -4.95
CA SER A 94 8.25 11.86 -4.17
C SER A 94 9.47 11.05 -4.62
N PRO A 95 10.31 11.59 -5.54
CA PRO A 95 11.49 10.88 -6.05
C PRO A 95 12.47 10.42 -4.96
N THR A 96 12.56 11.17 -3.86
CA THR A 96 13.40 10.85 -2.70
C THR A 96 12.73 9.89 -1.70
N ALA A 97 11.51 9.43 -1.99
CA ALA A 97 10.67 8.64 -1.10
C ALA A 97 10.62 9.22 0.33
N SER A 98 10.22 10.48 0.45
CA SER A 98 10.17 11.21 1.72
C SER A 98 8.80 11.83 1.97
N CYS A 99 8.49 12.08 3.24
CA CYS A 99 7.33 12.86 3.62
C CYS A 99 7.50 14.33 3.21
N SER A 100 6.56 14.91 2.49
CA SER A 100 6.62 16.30 2.02
C SER A 100 6.51 17.35 3.14
N ILE A 101 6.24 16.95 4.38
CA ILE A 101 6.11 17.85 5.53
C ILE A 101 7.30 17.71 6.49
N CYS A 102 7.57 16.50 6.98
CA CYS A 102 8.62 16.27 7.97
C CYS A 102 9.90 15.62 7.42
N GLY A 103 9.96 15.32 6.13
CA GLY A 103 11.16 14.78 5.47
C GLY A 103 11.52 13.32 5.80
N THR A 104 10.80 12.62 6.69
CA THR A 104 11.12 11.21 7.00
C THR A 104 11.11 10.34 5.73
N THR A 105 12.12 9.47 5.60
CA THR A 105 12.34 8.60 4.44
C THR A 105 11.98 7.13 4.70
N TYR A 106 11.54 6.79 5.92
CA TYR A 106 11.14 5.43 6.25
C TYR A 106 9.90 5.03 5.44
N LEU A 107 10.08 4.16 4.43
CA LEU A 107 9.00 3.69 3.54
C LEU A 107 7.78 3.12 4.27
N ASN A 108 8.00 2.53 5.45
CA ASN A 108 6.94 1.95 6.29
C ASN A 108 6.05 3.01 6.95
N PHE A 109 6.50 4.27 7.00
CA PHE A 109 5.72 5.38 7.53
C PHE A 109 4.94 6.12 6.46
N LEU A 110 5.29 5.95 5.18
CA LEU A 110 4.74 6.78 4.11
C LEU A 110 3.34 6.35 3.66
N ALA A 111 2.54 7.31 3.25
CA ALA A 111 1.22 7.12 2.70
C ALA A 111 1.02 8.09 1.53
N ILE A 112 0.16 7.69 0.60
CA ILE A 112 -0.32 8.60 -0.44
C ILE A 112 -1.49 9.41 0.15
N ASP A 113 -1.30 10.71 0.19
CA ASP A 113 -2.27 11.71 0.64
C ASP A 113 -2.92 12.41 -0.55
N HIS A 114 -4.17 12.81 -0.38
CA HIS A 114 -4.91 13.64 -1.33
C HIS A 114 -4.69 15.10 -0.96
N ILE A 115 -4.10 15.90 -1.85
CA ILE A 115 -3.71 17.30 -1.57
C ILE A 115 -4.92 18.14 -1.11
N ASP A 116 -6.09 17.94 -1.74
CA ASP A 116 -7.33 18.64 -1.44
C ASP A 116 -8.30 17.85 -0.56
N GLY A 117 -7.83 16.75 0.04
CA GLY A 117 -8.68 15.84 0.79
C GLY A 117 -9.62 15.04 -0.11
N GLY A 118 -10.79 14.64 0.41
CA GLY A 118 -11.78 13.89 -0.38
C GLY A 118 -11.40 12.42 -0.69
N GLY A 119 -10.31 11.91 -0.14
CA GLY A 119 -9.84 10.55 -0.44
C GLY A 119 -10.84 9.44 -0.13
N THR A 120 -11.71 9.62 0.86
CA THR A 120 -12.81 8.67 1.14
C THR A 120 -13.80 8.62 0.00
N GLU A 121 -14.23 9.78 -0.49
CA GLU A 121 -15.16 9.90 -1.60
C GLU A 121 -14.54 9.37 -2.90
N HIS A 122 -13.31 9.75 -3.19
CA HIS A 122 -12.56 9.23 -4.33
C HIS A 122 -12.48 7.70 -4.33
N ARG A 123 -12.14 7.07 -3.19
CA ARG A 123 -12.09 5.61 -3.08
C ARG A 123 -13.46 4.96 -3.29
N ARG A 124 -14.53 5.61 -2.82
CA ARG A 124 -15.91 5.12 -2.93
C ARG A 124 -16.40 5.17 -4.38
N THR A 125 -16.31 6.34 -5.03
CA THR A 125 -16.82 6.57 -6.40
C THR A 125 -16.08 5.72 -7.41
N GLN A 126 -14.75 5.66 -7.31
CA GLN A 126 -13.89 4.90 -8.23
C GLN A 126 -13.74 3.42 -7.82
N LYS A 127 -14.42 2.97 -6.76
CA LYS A 127 -14.36 1.59 -6.20
C LYS A 127 -12.91 1.10 -6.00
N ILE A 128 -12.06 1.98 -5.47
CA ILE A 128 -10.62 1.76 -5.34
C ILE A 128 -10.34 0.83 -4.16
N LYS A 129 -9.82 -0.37 -4.45
CA LYS A 129 -9.35 -1.32 -3.42
C LYS A 129 -7.93 -1.06 -2.95
N ASN A 130 -7.06 -0.60 -3.85
CA ASN A 130 -5.66 -0.28 -3.56
C ASN A 130 -5.28 0.99 -4.33
N ILE A 131 -4.93 2.06 -3.60
CA ILE A 131 -4.67 3.37 -4.18
C ILE A 131 -3.45 3.34 -5.11
N SER A 132 -2.37 2.66 -4.72
CA SER A 132 -1.14 2.56 -5.53
C SER A 132 -1.40 1.88 -6.88
N TYR A 133 -2.21 0.82 -6.90
CA TYR A 133 -2.60 0.16 -8.15
C TYR A 133 -3.45 1.08 -9.04
N TRP A 134 -4.40 1.83 -8.44
CA TRP A 134 -5.21 2.79 -9.17
C TRP A 134 -4.35 3.90 -9.77
N LEU A 135 -3.40 4.46 -9.01
CA LEU A 135 -2.50 5.51 -9.49
C LEU A 135 -1.67 5.02 -10.69
N LYS A 136 -1.07 3.83 -10.57
CA LYS A 136 -0.31 3.22 -11.67
C LYS A 136 -1.17 2.99 -12.92
N LYS A 137 -2.39 2.48 -12.75
CA LYS A 137 -3.31 2.23 -13.88
C LYS A 137 -3.71 3.51 -14.62
N ASN A 138 -3.79 4.63 -13.90
CA ASN A 138 -4.22 5.92 -14.44
C ASN A 138 -3.06 6.86 -14.77
N GLY A 139 -1.82 6.35 -14.86
CA GLY A 139 -0.66 7.14 -15.27
C GLY A 139 -0.20 8.20 -14.26
N PHE A 140 -0.42 7.95 -12.96
CA PHE A 140 -0.01 8.83 -11.86
C PHE A 140 -0.51 10.28 -12.02
N PRO A 141 -1.86 10.50 -11.99
CA PRO A 141 -2.42 11.84 -12.15
C PRO A 141 -1.98 12.79 -11.02
N PRO A 142 -2.02 14.12 -11.23
CA PRO A 142 -1.74 15.10 -10.17
C PRO A 142 -2.81 15.05 -9.05
N GLY A 143 -2.61 15.84 -7.98
CA GLY A 143 -3.53 15.91 -6.84
C GLY A 143 -3.18 15.01 -5.65
N PHE A 144 -2.00 14.39 -5.69
CA PHE A 144 -1.50 13.51 -4.64
C PHE A 144 -0.12 13.96 -4.16
N ARG A 145 0.19 13.67 -2.90
CA ARG A 145 1.52 13.87 -2.32
C ARG A 145 1.88 12.70 -1.39
N VAL A 146 3.14 12.60 -1.01
CA VAL A 146 3.61 11.60 -0.04
C VAL A 146 3.72 12.23 1.34
N LEU A 147 3.04 11.67 2.33
CA LEU A 147 3.14 12.06 3.74
C LEU A 147 3.44 10.85 4.62
N CYS A 148 4.10 11.04 5.76
CA CYS A 148 4.12 9.99 6.78
C CYS A 148 2.76 9.85 7.46
N HIS A 149 2.46 8.73 8.12
CA HIS A 149 1.17 8.51 8.78
C HIS A 149 0.83 9.55 9.85
N ASN A 150 1.83 10.05 10.59
CA ASN A 150 1.66 11.17 11.53
C ASN A 150 1.19 12.44 10.79
N CYS A 151 1.94 12.89 9.77
CA CYS A 151 1.60 14.08 8.98
C CYS A 151 0.29 13.91 8.21
N ASN A 152 0.02 12.74 7.64
CA ASN A 152 -1.22 12.44 6.93
C ASN A 152 -2.43 12.53 7.86
N PHE A 153 -2.29 12.08 9.11
CA PHE A 153 -3.37 12.21 10.08
C PHE A 153 -3.61 13.66 10.50
N LYS A 154 -2.53 14.41 10.76
CA LYS A 154 -2.56 15.79 11.27
C LYS A 154 -2.98 16.81 10.20
N TYR A 155 -2.50 16.65 8.97
CA TYR A 155 -2.63 17.63 7.89
C TYR A 155 -3.44 17.14 6.68
N GLY A 156 -3.61 15.82 6.50
CA GLY A 156 -4.37 15.25 5.38
C GLY A 156 -5.89 15.31 5.55
N ARG A 157 -6.38 15.64 6.75
CA ARG A 157 -7.80 15.88 7.02
C ARG A 157 -8.07 17.38 6.98
N ARG A 158 -8.42 17.94 5.82
CA ARG A 158 -9.10 19.24 5.82
C ARG A 158 -10.45 19.06 6.53
N GLU A 159 -10.73 19.89 7.52
CA GLU A 159 -12.05 19.91 8.17
C GLU A 159 -13.09 20.23 7.11
N GLN A 160 -13.94 19.26 6.79
CA GLN A 160 -15.20 19.59 6.16
C GLN A 160 -16.16 19.97 7.29
N PRO A 161 -16.87 21.11 7.20
CA PRO A 161 -17.90 21.43 8.17
C PRO A 161 -18.91 20.29 8.18
N LYS A 162 -18.98 19.58 9.30
CA LYS A 162 -20.00 18.56 9.48
C LYS A 162 -21.30 19.31 9.69
N LYS A 163 -22.28 19.10 8.81
CA LYS A 163 -23.67 19.45 9.12
C LYS A 163 -24.08 18.65 10.35
N SER A 164 -23.97 19.29 11.51
CA SER A 164 -24.42 18.76 12.79
C SER A 164 -25.81 19.30 13.06
N ILE A 165 -26.69 18.45 13.61
CA ILE A 165 -27.98 18.91 14.15
C ILE A 165 -27.80 19.67 15.48
N TYR A 166 -26.61 19.61 16.07
CA TYR A 166 -26.26 20.26 17.33
C TYR A 166 -25.60 21.62 17.09
N SER A 167 -25.71 22.52 18.07
CA SER A 167 -25.02 23.81 18.07
C SER A 167 -23.50 23.65 17.99
N ASP A 168 -22.84 24.66 17.45
CA ASP A 168 -21.38 24.71 17.34
C ASP A 168 -20.72 24.64 18.73
N GLU A 169 -21.28 25.36 19.71
CA GLU A 169 -20.81 25.34 21.11
C GLU A 169 -20.84 23.92 21.70
N TYR A 170 -21.93 23.17 21.49
CA TYR A 170 -22.02 21.79 21.98
C TYR A 170 -21.04 20.86 21.25
N CYS A 171 -20.88 21.03 19.93
CA CYS A 171 -19.91 20.26 19.16
C CYS A 171 -18.48 20.50 19.63
N GLU A 172 -18.15 21.75 19.96
CA GLU A 172 -16.85 22.14 20.49
C GLU A 172 -16.64 21.57 21.89
N LYS A 173 -17.62 21.67 22.79
CA LYS A 173 -17.58 21.01 24.09
C LYS A 173 -17.30 19.51 23.97
N LEU A 174 -18.02 18.81 23.08
CA LEU A 174 -17.77 17.39 22.82
C LEU A 174 -16.37 17.13 22.25
N ARG A 175 -15.80 18.05 21.46
CA ARG A 175 -14.42 17.94 20.95
C ARG A 175 -13.43 18.05 22.10
N LEU A 176 -13.56 19.08 22.94
CA LEU A 176 -12.71 19.31 24.11
C LEU A 176 -12.78 18.15 25.10
N ASP A 177 -13.97 17.64 25.41
CA ASP A 177 -14.16 16.47 26.27
C ASP A 177 -13.42 15.24 25.72
N ARG A 178 -13.48 15.02 24.39
CA ARG A 178 -12.76 13.91 23.75
C ARG A 178 -11.25 14.08 23.82
N VAL A 179 -10.75 15.31 23.66
CA VAL A 179 -9.32 15.64 23.74
C VAL A 179 -8.82 15.45 25.17
N ALA A 180 -9.46 16.06 26.17
CA ALA A 180 -9.11 15.92 27.57
C ALA A 180 -9.13 14.45 28.01
N PHE A 181 -10.14 13.71 27.55
CA PHE A 181 -10.25 12.29 27.83
C PHE A 181 -9.10 11.47 27.23
N LYS A 182 -8.76 11.73 25.96
CA LYS A 182 -7.59 11.12 25.30
C LYS A 182 -6.31 11.39 26.09
N ILE A 183 -6.06 12.65 26.46
CA ILE A 183 -4.87 13.06 27.23
C ILE A 183 -4.77 12.30 28.55
N SER A 184 -5.86 12.22 29.32
CA SER A 184 -5.84 11.53 30.62
C SER A 184 -5.46 10.04 30.51
N VAL A 185 -5.88 9.38 29.43
CA VAL A 185 -5.52 7.98 29.17
C VAL A 185 -4.08 7.88 28.69
N LEU A 186 -3.62 8.78 27.81
CA LEU A 186 -2.22 8.79 27.37
C LEU A 186 -1.26 8.97 28.55
N GLN A 187 -1.58 9.87 29.49
CA GLN A 187 -0.81 10.10 30.71
C GLN A 187 -0.66 8.83 31.56
N ALA A 188 -1.73 8.05 31.73
CA ALA A 188 -1.69 6.79 32.47
C ALA A 188 -0.73 5.74 31.84
N TYR A 189 -0.37 5.89 30.57
CA TYR A 189 0.54 5.00 29.85
C TYR A 189 1.84 5.70 29.38
N GLY A 190 2.21 6.83 30.00
CA GLY A 190 3.50 7.51 29.82
C GLY A 190 3.51 8.75 28.92
N ASN A 191 2.40 9.09 28.26
CA ASN A 191 2.21 10.29 27.43
C ASN A 191 3.18 10.50 26.25
N CYS A 192 4.04 9.53 25.92
CA CYS A 192 4.94 9.59 24.79
C CYS A 192 4.98 8.24 24.06
N CYS A 193 5.43 8.25 22.81
CA CYS A 193 5.58 7.05 22.02
C CYS A 193 6.68 6.16 22.63
N ALA A 194 6.30 4.97 23.11
CA ALA A 194 7.22 3.97 23.68
C ALA A 194 8.25 3.40 22.68
N CYS A 195 8.27 3.89 21.44
CA CYS A 195 9.22 3.49 20.41
C CYS A 195 10.19 4.61 20.03
N CYS A 196 9.69 5.82 19.79
CA CYS A 196 10.51 6.94 19.27
C CYS A 196 10.45 8.21 20.12
N GLY A 197 9.83 8.16 21.29
CA GLY A 197 9.79 9.29 22.23
C GLY A 197 8.86 10.43 21.86
N THR A 198 8.27 10.46 20.65
CA THR A 198 7.32 11.53 20.24
C THR A 198 6.21 11.71 21.27
N ASP A 199 5.98 12.95 21.69
CA ASP A 199 4.99 13.37 22.69
C ASP A 199 3.82 14.18 22.09
N ASP A 200 3.82 14.41 20.77
CA ASP A 200 2.72 15.08 20.04
C ASP A 200 1.40 14.29 20.16
N THR A 201 0.57 14.73 21.11
CA THR A 201 -0.70 14.07 21.48
C THR A 201 -1.67 13.92 20.30
N ASP A 202 -1.56 14.72 19.24
CA ASP A 202 -2.41 14.59 18.04
C ASP A 202 -2.19 13.25 17.34
N VAL A 203 -0.93 12.80 17.28
CA VAL A 203 -0.51 11.60 16.56
C VAL A 203 -0.27 10.41 17.49
N LEU A 204 -0.49 10.57 18.79
CA LEU A 204 -0.44 9.46 19.75
C LEU A 204 -1.74 8.63 19.73
N SER A 205 -1.57 7.33 19.95
CA SER A 205 -2.63 6.33 19.98
C SER A 205 -2.28 5.19 20.93
N ILE A 206 -3.31 4.48 21.40
CA ILE A 206 -3.11 3.25 22.19
C ILE A 206 -2.88 2.05 21.26
N ASP A 207 -1.79 1.33 21.52
CA ASP A 207 -1.44 0.06 20.91
C ASP A 207 -1.60 -1.08 21.92
N HIS A 208 -1.90 -2.27 21.39
CA HIS A 208 -1.97 -3.52 22.17
C HIS A 208 -0.62 -4.21 22.06
N VAL A 209 0.09 -4.38 23.18
CA VAL A 209 1.48 -4.86 23.19
C VAL A 209 1.60 -6.23 22.51
N ASP A 210 0.67 -7.14 22.78
CA ASP A 210 0.63 -8.50 22.22
C ASP A 210 -0.24 -8.61 20.95
N GLY A 211 -0.58 -7.47 20.34
CA GLY A 211 -1.50 -7.41 19.21
C GLY A 211 -2.96 -7.69 19.61
N GLY A 212 -3.76 -8.22 18.68
CA GLY A 212 -5.18 -8.53 18.96
C GLY A 212 -6.14 -7.34 19.03
N GLY A 213 -5.66 -6.10 18.82
CA GLY A 213 -6.48 -4.90 18.89
C GLY A 213 -7.72 -4.88 17.98
N THR A 214 -7.66 -5.56 16.83
CA THR A 214 -8.83 -5.74 15.95
C THR A 214 -9.93 -6.56 16.61
N LYS A 215 -9.59 -7.66 17.31
CA LYS A 215 -10.55 -8.48 18.05
C LYS A 215 -11.13 -7.70 19.23
N HIS A 216 -10.29 -6.97 19.96
CA HIS A 216 -10.76 -6.15 21.09
C HIS A 216 -11.72 -5.04 20.62
N ARG A 217 -11.35 -4.24 19.61
CA ARG A 217 -12.21 -3.17 19.07
C ARG A 217 -13.56 -3.66 18.54
N ARG A 218 -13.64 -4.89 18.01
CA ARG A 218 -14.94 -5.50 17.64
C ARG A 218 -15.85 -5.74 18.84
N LYS A 219 -15.30 -6.01 20.03
CA LYS A 219 -16.08 -6.25 21.26
C LYS A 219 -16.53 -4.96 21.93
N ILE A 220 -15.66 -3.95 21.98
CA ILE A 220 -15.92 -2.72 22.76
C ILE A 220 -16.41 -1.54 21.91
N GLY A 221 -16.29 -1.63 20.58
CA GLY A 221 -16.58 -0.55 19.65
C GLY A 221 -15.32 0.16 19.12
N PHE A 222 -15.55 1.14 18.26
CA PHE A 222 -14.50 1.88 17.54
C PHE A 222 -14.36 3.33 18.04
N GLY A 223 -13.32 4.02 17.55
CA GLY A 223 -13.06 5.41 17.93
C GLY A 223 -12.71 5.55 19.40
N ASN A 224 -13.51 6.32 20.15
CA ASN A 224 -13.23 6.62 21.55
C ASN A 224 -13.54 5.50 22.54
N ALA A 225 -14.11 4.40 22.08
CA ALA A 225 -14.46 3.26 22.93
C ALA A 225 -13.25 2.68 23.68
N ILE A 226 -12.08 2.62 23.04
CA ILE A 226 -10.88 2.07 23.69
C ILE A 226 -10.45 2.91 24.89
N TYR A 227 -10.42 4.23 24.75
CA TYR A 227 -10.08 5.13 25.86
C TYR A 227 -11.10 4.95 27.01
N LYS A 228 -12.40 4.84 26.67
CA LYS A 228 -13.47 4.67 27.67
C LYS A 228 -13.29 3.36 28.43
N TRP A 229 -13.01 2.29 27.69
CA TRP A 229 -12.77 0.98 28.24
C TRP A 229 -11.55 0.96 29.17
N LEU A 230 -10.43 1.58 28.77
CA LEU A 230 -9.21 1.60 29.60
C LEU A 230 -9.43 2.32 30.93
N ARG A 231 -10.09 3.48 30.91
CA ARG A 231 -10.43 4.20 32.14
C ARG A 231 -11.38 3.40 33.03
N LYS A 232 -12.43 2.80 32.45
CA LYS A 232 -13.40 1.97 33.20
C LYS A 232 -12.72 0.77 33.87
N ASN A 233 -11.69 0.21 33.23
CA ASN A 233 -10.95 -0.94 33.75
C ASN A 233 -9.68 -0.54 34.53
N LYS A 234 -9.58 0.71 35.01
CA LYS A 234 -8.49 1.21 35.85
C LYS A 234 -7.08 1.03 35.23
N PHE A 235 -6.96 1.27 33.93
CA PHE A 235 -5.69 1.27 33.19
C PHE A 235 -4.89 -0.04 33.33
N PRO A 236 -5.42 -1.17 32.83
CA PRO A 236 -4.73 -2.45 32.92
C PRO A 236 -3.42 -2.47 32.12
N SER A 237 -2.51 -3.37 32.47
CA SER A 237 -1.32 -3.66 31.67
C SER A 237 -1.67 -4.26 30.29
N GLY A 238 -0.66 -4.41 29.41
CA GLY A 238 -0.84 -4.94 28.05
C GLY A 238 -1.12 -3.88 26.96
N TYR A 239 -1.05 -2.60 27.33
CA TYR A 239 -1.20 -1.46 26.43
C TYR A 239 0.02 -0.55 26.49
N ARG A 240 0.28 0.16 25.39
CA ARG A 240 1.32 1.19 25.32
C ARG A 240 0.89 2.35 24.44
N VAL A 241 1.51 3.51 24.64
CA VAL A 241 1.35 4.66 23.76
C VAL A 241 2.32 4.54 22.59
N LEU A 242 1.81 4.68 21.37
CA LEU A 242 2.61 4.79 20.14
C LEU A 242 2.11 5.92 19.25
N CYS A 243 3.04 6.60 18.56
CA CYS A 243 2.67 7.47 17.47
C CYS A 243 2.14 6.66 16.27
N LEU A 244 1.34 7.25 15.39
CA LEU A 244 0.71 6.54 14.26
C LEU A 244 1.74 5.86 13.33
N ASN A 245 2.88 6.50 13.06
CA ASN A 245 3.98 5.91 12.30
C ASN A 245 4.44 4.57 12.92
N CYS A 246 4.73 4.57 14.22
CA CYS A 246 5.21 3.38 14.93
C CYS A 246 4.12 2.31 15.05
N ASN A 247 2.89 2.71 15.41
CA ASN A 247 1.76 1.79 15.57
C ASN A 247 1.45 1.07 14.25
N ILE A 248 1.32 1.83 13.16
CA ILE A 248 1.05 1.24 11.83
C ILE A 248 2.21 0.36 11.38
N SER A 249 3.46 0.80 11.56
CA SER A 249 4.60 -0.01 11.14
C SER A 249 4.65 -1.34 11.87
N ILE A 250 4.45 -1.36 13.19
CA ILE A 250 4.43 -2.60 13.96
C ILE A 250 3.24 -3.47 13.56
N GLY A 251 2.04 -2.89 13.42
CA GLY A 251 0.85 -3.65 13.05
C GLY A 251 0.88 -4.25 11.65
N VAL A 252 1.55 -3.60 10.69
CA VAL A 252 1.61 -4.03 9.28
C VAL A 252 2.87 -4.82 8.96
N HIS A 253 4.02 -4.41 9.52
CA HIS A 253 5.34 -4.96 9.18
C HIS A 253 5.95 -5.79 10.32
N GLY A 254 5.29 -5.89 11.48
CA GLY A 254 5.78 -6.60 12.66
C GLY A 254 6.83 -5.83 13.46
N GLN A 255 7.41 -4.77 12.90
CA GLN A 255 8.48 -3.99 13.52
C GLN A 255 8.45 -2.52 13.10
N CYS A 256 9.14 -1.68 13.88
CA CYS A 256 9.31 -0.26 13.59
C CYS A 256 10.74 0.00 13.07
N PRO A 257 10.92 0.79 12.00
CA PRO A 257 12.23 1.21 11.51
C PRO A 257 13.16 1.85 12.53
N HIS A 258 12.63 2.47 13.60
CA HIS A 258 13.44 3.02 14.69
C HIS A 258 14.14 1.96 15.55
N ARG A 259 13.81 0.67 15.35
CA ARG A 259 14.37 -0.47 16.09
C ARG A 259 15.11 -1.45 15.17
N LEU A 260 15.49 -0.97 13.98
CA LEU A 260 16.31 -1.70 13.00
C LEU A 260 17.78 -1.37 13.18
#